data_AF-A0AAW1GMU0-F1
#
_entry.id   AF-A0AAW1GMU0-F1
#
_cell.length_a   1.000
_cell.length_b   1.000
_cell.length_c   1.000
_cell.angle_alpha   90.00
_cell.angle_beta   90.00
_cell.angle_gamma   90.00
#
_symmetry.space_group_name_H-M   'P 1'
#
loop_
_entity.id
_entity.type
_entity.pdbx_description
1 polymer ?
#
loop_
_entity_poly.entity_id
_entity_poly.type
_entity_poly.pdbx_seq_one_letter_code
_entity_poly.pdbx_strand_id
1 'polypeptide(L)'
;MPFSPRKAKYYKELEAAVNVVHKACRICVDVQKSLFSDDRSVLEKNDNTPVTIADFSVQALISLVFRFELEILEIVKELEIAE
;
A
#
# COMPACT_ATOMS: atom_id res chain seq x y z
N MET A 1 21.49 7.36 -0.35
CA MET A 1 21.59 6.04 0.30
C MET A 1 23.05 5.68 0.50
N PRO A 2 23.46 5.08 1.65
CA PRO A 2 24.86 4.85 2.00
C PRO A 2 25.49 3.60 1.35
N PHE A 3 24.84 2.98 0.37
CA PHE A 3 25.36 1.78 -0.31
C PHE A 3 25.50 2.00 -1.82
N SER A 4 26.50 1.38 -2.42
CA SER A 4 26.67 1.29 -3.88
C SER A 4 25.41 0.64 -4.50
N PRO A 5 24.55 1.38 -5.22
CA PRO A 5 23.17 0.96 -5.48
C PRO A 5 23.08 -0.35 -6.28
N ARG A 6 23.89 -0.52 -7.32
CA ARG A 6 23.64 -1.54 -8.36
C ARG A 6 24.16 -2.95 -8.06
N LYS A 7 24.73 -3.21 -6.87
CA LYS A 7 25.32 -4.52 -6.51
C LYS A 7 24.66 -5.22 -5.31
N ALA A 8 23.69 -4.59 -4.65
CA ALA A 8 22.98 -5.23 -3.55
C ALA A 8 21.99 -6.27 -4.09
N LYS A 9 21.94 -7.44 -3.44
CA LYS A 9 21.14 -8.62 -3.86
C LYS A 9 19.66 -8.29 -4.14
N TYR A 10 19.10 -7.34 -3.40
CA TYR A 10 17.67 -6.96 -3.46
C TYR A 10 17.45 -5.49 -3.85
N TYR A 11 18.37 -4.91 -4.62
CA TYR A 11 18.28 -3.49 -4.96
C TYR A 11 17.00 -3.15 -5.74
N LYS A 12 16.58 -4.01 -6.67
CA LYS A 12 15.38 -3.79 -7.49
C LYS A 12 14.11 -3.83 -6.63
N GLU A 13 14.03 -4.81 -5.75
CA GLU A 13 12.94 -4.99 -4.80
C GLU A 13 12.87 -3.81 -3.84
N LEU A 14 14.02 -3.35 -3.33
CA LEU A 14 14.08 -2.17 -2.47
C LEU A 14 13.65 -0.89 -3.20
N GLU A 15 14.11 -0.68 -4.43
CA GLU A 15 13.74 0.48 -5.25
C GLU A 15 12.24 0.49 -5.56
N ALA A 16 11.67 -0.65 -5.98
CA ALA A 16 10.24 -0.79 -6.20
C ALA A 16 9.43 -0.63 -4.91
N ALA A 17 9.88 -1.21 -3.79
CA ALA A 17 9.23 -1.08 -2.48
C ALA A 17 9.18 0.38 -2.01
N VAL A 18 10.29 1.12 -2.12
CA VAL A 18 10.34 2.54 -1.79
C VAL A 18 9.35 3.32 -2.67
N ASN A 19 9.38 3.09 -3.98
CA ASN A 19 8.51 3.79 -4.93
C ASN A 19 7.02 3.53 -4.66
N VAL A 20 6.63 2.28 -4.41
CA VAL A 20 5.22 1.94 -4.14
C VAL A 20 4.75 2.46 -2.80
N VAL A 21 5.60 2.45 -1.77
CA VAL A 21 5.28 3.05 -0.46
C VAL A 21 5.10 4.57 -0.59
N HIS A 22 5.94 5.26 -1.35
CA HIS A 22 5.75 6.69 -1.61
C HIS A 22 4.40 7.01 -2.26
N LYS A 23 3.96 6.18 -3.21
CA LYS A 23 2.63 6.33 -3.85
C LYS A 23 1.50 6.00 -2.87
N ALA A 24 1.65 4.94 -2.07
CA ALA A 24 0.71 4.58 -1.02
C ALA A 24 0.51 5.70 0.01
N CYS A 25 1.60 6.32 0.48
CA CYS A 25 1.51 7.46 1.40
C CYS A 25 0.74 8.64 0.80
N ARG A 26 0.88 8.91 -0.50
CA ARG A 26 0.10 9.95 -1.18
C ARG A 26 -1.39 9.64 -1.18
N ILE A 27 -1.77 8.39 -1.46
CA ILE A 27 -3.17 7.94 -1.38
C ILE A 27 -3.73 8.17 0.02
N CYS A 28 -3.01 7.77 1.08
CA CYS A 28 -3.44 8.01 2.45
C CYS A 28 -3.66 9.49 2.75
N VAL A 29 -2.72 10.35 2.35
CA VAL A 29 -2.82 11.80 2.57
C VAL A 29 -4.00 12.41 1.80
N ASP A 30 -4.23 11.98 0.56
CA ASP A 30 -5.31 12.52 -0.27
C ASP A 30 -6.68 12.06 0.24
N VAL A 31 -6.81 10.80 0.64
CA VAL A 31 -8.03 10.29 1.29
C VAL A 31 -8.25 10.99 2.64
N GLN A 32 -7.19 11.19 3.44
CA GLN A 32 -7.29 11.92 4.71
C GLN A 32 -7.81 13.35 4.51
N LYS A 33 -7.29 14.09 3.51
CA LYS A 33 -7.80 15.43 3.19
C LYS A 33 -9.26 15.41 2.76
N SER A 34 -9.66 14.40 1.99
CA SER A 34 -11.05 14.21 1.57
C SER A 34 -11.96 13.88 2.75
N LEU A 35 -11.52 13.02 3.67
CA LEU A 35 -12.23 12.66 4.91
C LEU A 35 -12.49 13.88 5.79
N PHE A 36 -11.50 14.77 5.94
CA PHE A 36 -11.68 16.02 6.68
C PHE A 36 -12.54 17.06 5.95
N SER A 37 -12.88 16.82 4.68
CA SER A 37 -13.74 17.69 3.87
C SER A 37 -15.17 17.15 3.72
N ASP A 38 -15.38 15.84 3.87
CA ASP A 38 -16.66 15.14 3.73
C ASP A 38 -16.75 13.93 4.71
N ASP A 39 -17.77 13.89 5.57
CA ASP A 39 -18.03 12.87 6.61
C ASP A 39 -18.27 11.41 6.11
N ARG A 40 -18.00 11.09 4.84
CA ARG A 40 -18.60 9.91 4.15
C ARG A 40 -17.65 8.78 3.71
N SER A 41 -16.39 8.71 4.14
CA SER A 41 -15.42 7.74 3.58
C SER A 41 -14.79 6.72 4.54
N VAL A 42 -15.42 6.48 5.70
CA VAL A 42 -15.03 5.42 6.64
C VAL A 42 -15.99 4.23 6.51
N LEU A 43 -15.46 3.03 6.30
CA LEU A 43 -16.16 1.75 6.36
C LEU A 43 -15.71 1.01 7.64
N GLU A 44 -16.51 0.10 8.18
CA GLU A 44 -16.16 -0.66 9.39
C GLU A 44 -15.94 -2.15 9.04
N LYS A 45 -14.93 -2.76 9.65
CA LYS A 45 -14.72 -4.22 9.63
C LYS A 45 -15.68 -4.94 10.58
N ASN A 46 -15.75 -6.26 10.47
CA ASN A 46 -16.54 -7.14 11.34
C ASN A 46 -16.16 -7.05 12.84
N ASP A 47 -14.97 -6.55 13.15
CA ASP A 47 -14.48 -6.28 14.51
C ASP A 47 -14.69 -4.82 14.96
N ASN A 48 -15.43 -4.03 14.19
CA ASN A 48 -15.66 -2.59 14.36
C ASN A 48 -14.37 -1.74 14.29
N THR A 49 -13.30 -2.26 13.70
CA THR A 49 -12.15 -1.41 13.37
C THR A 49 -12.44 -0.58 12.11
N PRO A 50 -12.12 0.73 12.12
CA PRO A 50 -12.36 1.58 10.96
C PRO A 50 -11.39 1.22 9.84
N VAL A 51 -11.91 1.02 8.64
CA VAL A 51 -11.16 0.84 7.40
C VAL A 51 -11.62 1.88 6.40
N THR A 52 -10.67 2.51 5.74
CA THR A 52 -10.95 3.53 4.73
C THR A 52 -10.70 2.96 3.34
N ILE A 53 -11.18 3.67 2.32
CA ILE A 53 -10.83 3.36 0.93
C ILE A 53 -9.31 3.40 0.68
N ALA A 54 -8.55 4.13 1.51
CA ALA A 54 -7.10 4.17 1.41
C ALA A 54 -6.46 2.82 1.71
N ASP A 55 -6.95 2.08 2.71
CA ASP A 55 -6.35 0.82 3.14
C ASP A 55 -6.45 -0.24 2.03
N PHE A 56 -7.63 -0.37 1.43
CA PHE A 56 -7.83 -1.24 0.26
C PHE A 56 -7.00 -0.78 -0.94
N SER A 57 -6.94 0.53 -1.20
CA SER A 57 -6.19 1.09 -2.33
C SER A 57 -4.68 0.87 -2.20
N VAL A 58 -4.13 1.10 -1.01
CA VAL A 58 -2.72 0.87 -0.70
C VAL A 58 -2.39 -0.61 -0.82
N GLN A 59 -3.22 -1.48 -0.27
CA GLN A 59 -3.00 -2.91 -0.35
C GLN A 59 -3.05 -3.43 -1.80
N ALA A 60 -4.02 -2.97 -2.59
CA ALA A 60 -4.11 -3.31 -4.01
C ALA A 60 -2.88 -2.83 -4.79
N LEU A 61 -2.45 -1.58 -4.57
CA LEU A 61 -1.29 -1.00 -5.24
C LEU A 61 0.01 -1.75 -4.93
N ILE A 62 0.28 -2.05 -3.66
CA ILE A 62 1.45 -2.82 -3.23
C ILE A 62 1.41 -4.23 -3.84
N SER A 63 0.25 -4.88 -3.80
CA SER A 63 0.06 -6.21 -4.37
C SER A 63 0.31 -6.25 -5.88
N LEU A 64 -0.10 -5.19 -6.60
CA LEU A 64 0.10 -5.06 -8.04
C LEU A 64 1.58 -4.95 -8.39
N VAL A 65 2.30 -4.03 -7.73
CA VAL A 65 3.74 -3.84 -7.95
C VAL A 65 4.51 -5.12 -7.65
N PHE A 66 4.22 -5.76 -6.53
CA PHE A 66 4.94 -6.96 -6.12
C PHE A 66 4.68 -8.14 -7.07
N ARG A 67 3.45 -8.29 -7.57
CA ARG A 67 3.09 -9.37 -8.50
C ARG A 67 3.63 -9.16 -9.91
N PHE A 68 3.56 -7.94 -10.43
CA PHE A 68 3.84 -7.67 -11.85
C PHE A 68 5.23 -7.08 -12.10
N GLU A 69 5.84 -6.40 -11.13
CA GLU A 69 7.21 -5.85 -11.27
C GLU A 69 8.28 -6.72 -10.62
N LEU A 70 7.93 -7.43 -9.53
CA LEU A 70 8.89 -8.21 -8.74
C LEU A 70 8.67 -9.73 -8.78
N GLU A 71 7.60 -10.21 -9.42
CA GLU A 71 7.21 -11.63 -9.46
C GLU A 71 7.09 -12.30 -8.07
N ILE A 72 6.83 -11.49 -7.03
CA ILE A 72 6.63 -11.98 -5.65
C ILE A 72 5.18 -12.44 -5.51
N LEU A 73 5.00 -13.75 -5.35
CA LEU A 73 3.68 -14.39 -5.28
C LEU A 73 3.05 -14.38 -3.89
N GLU A 74 3.87 -14.42 -2.84
CA GLU A 74 3.42 -14.50 -1.45
C GLU A 74 3.60 -13.16 -0.74
N ILE A 75 2.49 -12.60 -0.26
CA ILE A 75 2.46 -11.34 0.47
C ILE A 75 1.54 -11.55 1.67
N VAL A 76 2.06 -11.34 2.88
CA VAL A 76 1.24 -11.27 4.10
C VAL A 76 0.54 -9.91 4.11
N LYS A 77 -0.78 -9.91 4.28
CA LYS A 77 -1.62 -8.70 4.23
C LYS A 77 -2.54 -8.66 5.45
N GLU A 78 -2.91 -7.45 5.84
CA GLU A 78 -3.79 -7.22 6.98
C GLU A 78 -5.27 -7.27 6.59
N LEU A 79 -5.62 -6.90 5.36
CA LEU A 79 -6.99 -6.98 4.87
C LEU A 79 -7.19 -8.24 4.02
N GLU A 80 -8.28 -8.96 4.25
CA GLU A 80 -8.86 -9.88 3.28
C GLU A 80 -10.10 -9.21 2.68
N ILE A 81 -10.32 -9.38 1.38
CA ILE A 81 -11.59 -8.99 0.77
C ILE A 81 -12.58 -10.05 1.23
N ALA A 82 -13.46 -9.70 2.18
CA ALA A 82 -14.62 -10.53 2.47
C ALA A 82 -15.50 -10.56 1.20
N GLU A 83 -15.78 -11.76 0.69
CA GLU A 83 -16.83 -11.98 -0.32
C GLU A 83 -18.22 -11.59 0.19
#